data_AF-A0A2X3M556-F1
#
_entry.id   AF-A0A2X3M556-F1
#
_cell.length_a   1.000
_cell.length_b   1.000
_cell.length_c   1.000
_cell.angle_alpha   90.00
_cell.angle_beta   90.00
_cell.angle_gamma   90.00
#
_symmetry.space_group_name_H-M   'P 1'
#
loop_
_entity.id
_entity.type
_entity.pdbx_description
1 polymer ?
#
loop_
_entity_poly.entity_id
_entity_poly.type
_entity_poly.pdbx_seq_one_letter_code
_entity_poly.pdbx_strand_id
1 'polypeptide(L)'
;MIFLAPLNLVLNTGRHLEIRVMPYTHKQLLMVARDVTQMHQLEGARRNFFANVSHELRTPLTVLQGYLEMMDEQPLEGAVREKALHTMREQTQRMEGLVKQLLTLSKIEAAPTHLLNEKVDVPMMLRVVERELRL
;
A
#
# COMPACT_ATOMS: atom_id res chain seq x y z
N MET A 1 38.89 17.73 1.12
CA MET A 1 38.02 16.58 0.78
C MET A 1 36.88 16.57 1.79
N ILE A 2 35.78 17.27 1.47
CA ILE A 2 34.68 17.53 2.41
C ILE A 2 33.67 16.39 2.27
N PHE A 3 33.30 15.75 3.39
CA PHE A 3 32.39 14.60 3.43
C PHE A 3 31.06 14.95 2.76
N LEU A 4 30.76 14.26 1.65
CA LEU A 4 29.66 14.56 0.72
C LEU A 4 28.36 13.81 1.06
N ALA A 5 28.34 12.98 2.11
CA ALA A 5 27.19 12.16 2.48
C ALA A 5 26.62 12.59 3.84
N PRO A 6 25.28 12.69 3.98
CA PRO A 6 24.64 12.92 5.27
C PRO A 6 24.93 11.76 6.24
N LEU A 7 25.16 12.07 7.51
CA LEU A 7 25.24 11.09 8.58
C LEU A 7 23.82 10.79 9.07
N ASN A 8 23.35 9.55 8.88
CA ASN A 8 22.07 9.11 9.41
C ASN A 8 22.27 8.41 10.75
N LEU A 9 21.58 8.90 11.78
CA LEU A 9 21.60 8.32 13.12
C LEU A 9 20.21 7.80 13.48
N VAL A 10 20.16 6.59 14.02
CA VAL A 10 18.95 6.03 14.64
C VAL A 10 19.16 6.05 16.14
N LEU A 11 18.32 6.80 16.84
CA LEU A 11 18.36 6.88 18.31
C LEU A 11 17.64 5.66 18.92
N ASN A 12 17.98 5.31 20.16
CA ASN A 12 17.29 4.24 20.92
C ASN A 12 15.78 4.51 21.09
N THR A 13 15.34 5.76 20.89
CA THR A 13 13.93 6.16 20.89
C THR A 13 13.22 5.87 19.56
N GLY A 14 13.89 5.24 18.58
CA GLY A 14 13.35 4.99 17.24
C GLY A 14 13.29 6.22 16.33
N ARG A 15 13.92 7.34 16.73
CA ARG A 15 13.98 8.55 15.91
C ARG A 15 15.13 8.46 14.91
N HIS A 16 14.86 8.89 13.69
CA HIS A 16 15.83 9.00 12.62
C HIS A 16 16.25 10.46 12.45
N LEU A 17 17.54 10.74 12.64
CA LEU A 17 18.13 12.06 12.44
C LEU A 17 19.09 12.03 11.26
N GLU A 18 18.87 12.92 10.29
CA GLU A 18 19.83 13.20 9.22
C GLU A 18 20.68 14.40 9.64
N ILE A 19 21.99 14.22 9.77
CA ILE A 19 22.94 15.28 10.11
C ILE A 19 23.82 15.59 8.90
N ARG A 20 23.84 16.86 8.49
CA ARG A 20 24.69 17.38 7.42
C ARG A 20 25.63 18.44 7.99
N VAL A 21 26.92 18.32 7.69
CA VAL A 21 27.92 19.32 8.07
C VAL A 21 28.49 19.94 6.80
N MET A 22 28.44 21.25 6.70
CA MET A 22 28.91 22.00 5.52
C MET A 22 29.79 23.18 5.95
N PRO A 23 30.81 23.56 5.16
CA PRO A 23 31.58 24.77 5.44
C PRO A 23 30.69 26.00 5.27
N TYR A 24 30.77 26.95 6.21
CA TYR A 24 29.97 28.17 6.19
C TYR A 24 30.81 29.43 5.96
N THR A 25 32.02 29.49 6.54
CA THR A 25 33.01 30.58 6.34
C THR A 25 34.37 30.16 6.92
N HIS A 26 35.41 31.01 6.84
CA HIS A 26 36.77 30.71 7.34
C HIS A 26 36.79 29.97 8.69
N LYS A 27 37.23 28.71 8.67
CA LYS A 27 37.31 27.78 9.82
C LYS A 27 35.98 27.48 10.55
N GLN A 28 34.83 27.84 9.99
CA GLN A 28 33.51 27.57 10.56
C GLN A 28 32.77 26.48 9.78
N LEU A 29 32.12 25.59 10.53
CA LEU A 29 31.26 24.53 10.01
C LEU A 29 29.83 24.78 10.48
N LEU A 30 28.87 24.64 9.56
CA LEU A 30 27.44 24.63 9.85
C LEU A 30 26.98 23.18 9.92
N MET A 31 26.37 22.81 11.03
CA MET A 31 25.70 21.53 11.22
C MET A 31 24.18 21.74 11.16
N VAL A 32 23.51 20.95 10.33
CA VAL A 32 22.05 20.88 10.26
C VAL A 32 21.63 19.47 10.62
N ALA A 33 20.75 19.35 11.62
CA ALA A 33 20.13 18.09 12.01
C ALA A 33 18.64 18.16 11.68
N ARG A 34 18.14 17.19 10.91
CA ARG A 34 16.74 17.08 10.52
C ARG A 34 16.15 15.79 11.09
N ASP A 35 15.02 15.90 11.78
CA ASP A 35 14.21 14.72 12.11
C ASP A 35 13.52 14.22 10.83
N VAL A 36 13.92 13.03 10.39
CA VAL A 36 13.42 12.34 9.19
C VAL A 36 12.61 11.09 9.58
N THR A 37 12.21 10.97 10.85
CA THR A 37 11.48 9.81 11.38
C THR A 37 10.20 9.53 10.60
N GLN A 38 9.38 10.56 10.35
CA GLN A 38 8.11 10.37 9.60
C GLN A 38 8.35 9.88 8.17
N MET A 39 9.40 10.38 7.50
CA MET A 39 9.74 9.94 6.15
C MET A 39 10.11 8.46 6.13
N HIS A 40 10.97 8.02 7.06
CA HIS A 40 11.34 6.60 7.17
C HIS A 40 10.16 5.71 7.56
N GLN A 41 9.26 6.17 8.44
CA GLN A 41 8.05 5.43 8.79
C GLN A 41 7.13 5.26 7.58
N LEU A 42 6.92 6.32 6.79
CA LEU A 42 6.14 6.26 5.55
C LEU A 42 6.79 5.31 4.52
N GLU A 43 8.11 5.38 4.33
CA GLU A 43 8.83 4.45 3.47
C GLU A 43 8.70 3.00 3.93
N GLY A 44 8.81 2.75 5.24
CA GLY A 44 8.62 1.43 5.84
C GLY A 44 7.20 0.91 5.63
N ALA A 45 6.19 1.75 5.91
CA ALA A 45 4.79 1.42 5.69
C ALA A 45 4.51 1.10 4.20
N ARG A 46 5.06 1.89 3.28
CA ARG A 46 4.95 1.66 1.84
C ARG A 46 5.57 0.33 1.42
N ARG A 47 6.76 -0.01 1.92
CA ARG A 47 7.41 -1.30 1.64
C ARG A 47 6.58 -2.48 2.17
N ASN A 48 6.12 -2.39 3.42
CA ASN A 48 5.28 -3.41 4.03
C ASN A 48 3.97 -3.60 3.27
N PHE A 49 3.37 -2.51 2.82
CA PHE A 49 2.17 -2.54 1.98
C PHE A 49 2.40 -3.31 0.69
N PHE A 50 3.46 -3.00 -0.08
CA PHE A 50 3.78 -3.73 -1.31
C PHE A 50 4.08 -5.21 -1.05
N ALA A 51 4.77 -5.52 0.04
CA ALA A 51 5.03 -6.91 0.42
C ALA A 51 3.71 -7.64 0.68
N ASN A 52 2.81 -7.07 1.48
CA ASN A 52 1.52 -7.65 1.81
C ASN A 52 0.67 -7.89 0.56
N VAL A 53 0.56 -6.89 -0.30
CA VAL A 53 -0.15 -7.00 -1.59
C VAL A 53 0.42 -8.12 -2.45
N SER A 54 1.74 -8.20 -2.55
CA SER A 54 2.42 -9.24 -3.33
C SER A 54 2.12 -10.64 -2.78
N HIS A 55 2.09 -10.78 -1.46
CA HIS A 55 1.71 -12.03 -0.80
C HIS A 55 0.23 -12.38 -1.03
N GLU A 56 -0.66 -11.40 -0.89
CA GLU A 56 -2.10 -11.59 -1.08
C GLU A 56 -2.50 -11.90 -2.53
N LEU A 57 -1.72 -11.43 -3.51
CA LEU A 57 -1.90 -11.80 -4.92
C LEU A 57 -1.32 -13.18 -5.25
N ARG A 58 -0.23 -13.60 -4.58
CA ARG A 58 0.42 -14.89 -4.85
C ARG A 58 -0.53 -16.06 -4.57
N THR A 59 -1.23 -16.04 -3.44
CA THR A 59 -2.14 -17.13 -3.05
C THR A 59 -3.24 -17.43 -4.09
N PRO A 60 -4.08 -16.46 -4.53
CA PRO A 60 -5.08 -16.71 -5.56
C PRO A 60 -4.46 -17.14 -6.90
N LEU A 61 -3.31 -16.58 -7.28
CA LEU A 61 -2.56 -17.01 -8.47
C LEU A 61 -2.14 -18.47 -8.40
N THR A 62 -1.60 -18.92 -7.26
CA THR A 62 -1.23 -20.33 -7.06
C THR A 62 -2.44 -21.26 -7.16
N VAL A 63 -3.60 -20.85 -6.62
CA VAL A 63 -4.84 -21.64 -6.75
C VAL A 63 -5.28 -21.73 -8.21
N LEU A 64 -5.27 -20.62 -8.95
CA LEU A 64 -5.59 -20.60 -10.38
C LEU A 64 -4.65 -21.52 -11.17
N GLN A 65 -3.35 -21.41 -10.91
CA GLN A 65 -2.35 -22.21 -11.57
C GLN A 65 -2.55 -23.71 -11.30
N GLY A 66 -2.83 -24.11 -10.05
CA GLY A 66 -3.11 -25.50 -9.73
C GLY A 66 -4.33 -26.07 -10.47
N TYR A 67 -5.42 -25.30 -10.59
CA TYR A 67 -6.58 -25.75 -11.38
C TYR A 67 -6.29 -25.82 -12.88
N LEU A 68 -5.48 -24.90 -13.41
CA LEU A 68 -5.07 -24.93 -14.81
C LEU A 68 -4.17 -26.14 -15.10
N GLU A 69 -3.22 -26.45 -14.21
CA GLU A 69 -2.37 -27.64 -14.29
C GLU A 69 -3.20 -28.93 -14.25
N MET A 70 -4.17 -29.03 -13.34
CA MET A 70 -5.08 -30.18 -13.28
C MET A 70 -5.89 -30.37 -14.57
N MET A 71 -6.35 -29.28 -15.19
CA MET A 71 -7.09 -29.31 -16.46
C MET A 71 -6.22 -29.69 -17.66
N ASP A 72 -4.93 -29.36 -17.63
CA ASP A 72 -3.97 -29.70 -18.68
C ASP A 72 -3.57 -31.18 -18.61
N GLU A 73 -3.45 -31.73 -17.40
CA GLU A 73 -3.18 -33.16 -17.18
C GLU A 73 -4.37 -34.05 -17.61
N GLN A 74 -5.60 -33.69 -17.18
CA GLN A 74 -6.81 -34.44 -17.53
C GLN A 74 -8.04 -33.52 -17.63
N PRO A 75 -8.97 -33.78 -18.59
CA PRO A 75 -10.22 -33.05 -18.65
C PRO A 75 -11.01 -33.18 -17.34
N LEU A 76 -11.29 -32.05 -16.68
CA LEU A 76 -12.21 -32.04 -15.55
C LEU A 76 -13.65 -32.19 -16.07
N GLU A 77 -14.45 -33.04 -15.44
CA GLU A 77 -15.84 -33.31 -15.85
C GLU A 77 -16.85 -33.07 -14.71
N GLY A 78 -18.11 -32.85 -15.11
CA GLY A 78 -19.25 -32.70 -14.21
C GLY A 78 -19.03 -31.69 -13.08
N ALA A 79 -19.37 -32.10 -11.86
CA ALA A 79 -19.32 -31.27 -10.67
C ALA A 79 -17.91 -30.75 -10.33
N VAL A 80 -16.85 -31.50 -10.69
CA VAL A 80 -15.46 -31.10 -10.41
C VAL A 80 -15.07 -29.89 -11.27
N ARG A 81 -15.45 -29.92 -12.55
CA ARG A 81 -15.23 -28.80 -13.47
C ARG A 81 -15.97 -27.54 -13.02
N GLU A 82 -17.24 -27.68 -12.63
CA GLU A 82 -18.04 -26.56 -12.15
C GLU A 82 -17.43 -25.92 -10.89
N LYS A 83 -17.01 -26.76 -9.93
CA LYS A 83 -16.35 -26.28 -8.70
C LYS A 83 -15.01 -25.58 -8.99
N ALA A 84 -14.20 -26.12 -9.91
CA ALA A 84 -12.95 -25.51 -10.34
C ALA A 84 -13.21 -24.13 -10.95
N LEU A 85 -14.10 -24.03 -11.94
CA LEU A 85 -14.46 -22.76 -12.58
C LEU A 85 -15.03 -21.73 -11.60
N HIS A 86 -15.85 -22.18 -10.65
CA HIS A 86 -16.38 -21.32 -9.60
C HIS A 86 -15.26 -20.77 -8.71
N THR A 87 -14.38 -21.65 -8.21
CA THR A 87 -13.25 -21.24 -7.36
C THR A 87 -12.32 -20.28 -8.10
N MET A 88 -12.01 -20.56 -9.37
CA MET A 88 -11.17 -19.69 -10.19
C MET A 88 -11.79 -18.31 -10.40
N ARG A 89 -13.11 -18.25 -10.60
CA ARG A 89 -13.84 -16.98 -10.70
C ARG A 89 -13.75 -16.17 -9.41
N GLU A 90 -13.96 -16.81 -8.25
CA GLU A 90 -13.85 -16.14 -6.95
C GLU A 90 -12.43 -15.60 -6.72
N GLN A 91 -11.40 -16.38 -7.03
CA GLN A 91 -10.01 -15.93 -6.89
C GLN A 91 -9.70 -14.75 -7.82
N THR A 92 -10.25 -14.76 -9.04
CA THR A 92 -10.08 -13.67 -10.01
C THR A 92 -10.76 -12.39 -9.54
N GLN A 93 -12.00 -12.48 -9.04
CA GLN A 93 -12.73 -11.35 -8.46
C GLN A 93 -12.04 -10.78 -7.22
N ARG A 94 -11.45 -11.64 -6.38
CA ARG A 94 -10.65 -11.21 -5.23
C ARG A 94 -9.43 -10.39 -5.67
N MET A 95 -8.70 -10.87 -6.68
CA MET A 95 -7.55 -10.13 -7.23
C MET A 95 -7.97 -8.78 -7.84
N GLU A 96 -9.09 -8.75 -8.57
CA GLU A 96 -9.65 -7.50 -9.10
C GLU A 96 -9.96 -6.49 -7.98
N GLY A 97 -10.57 -6.96 -6.89
CA GLY A 97 -10.83 -6.15 -5.69
C GLY A 97 -9.55 -5.55 -5.09
N LEU A 98 -8.50 -6.37 -4.94
CA LEU A 98 -7.19 -5.92 -4.45
C LEU A 98 -6.57 -4.87 -5.38
N VAL A 99 -6.61 -5.09 -6.70
CA VAL A 99 -6.10 -4.12 -7.69
C VAL A 99 -6.87 -2.80 -7.60
N LYS A 100 -8.19 -2.85 -7.46
CA LYS A 100 -9.01 -1.64 -7.30
C LYS A 100 -8.65 -0.87 -6.04
N GLN A 101 -8.41 -1.56 -4.92
CA GLN A 101 -7.96 -0.94 -3.68
C GLN A 101 -6.60 -0.25 -3.84
N LEU A 102 -5.65 -0.88 -4.55
CA LEU A 102 -4.34 -0.28 -4.84
C LEU A 102 -4.46 1.01 -5.65
N LEU A 103 -5.29 0.99 -6.71
CA LEU A 103 -5.53 2.16 -7.55
C LEU A 103 -6.20 3.28 -6.76
N THR A 104 -7.15 2.96 -5.89
CA THR A 104 -7.78 3.93 -4.99
C THR A 104 -6.75 4.55 -4.04
N LEU A 105 -5.91 3.75 -3.40
CA LEU A 105 -4.87 4.26 -2.50
C LEU A 105 -3.89 5.17 -3.24
N SER A 106 -3.43 4.77 -4.43
CA SER A 106 -2.55 5.58 -5.27
C SER A 106 -3.17 6.94 -5.62
N LYS A 107 -4.48 7.00 -5.88
CA LYS A 107 -5.19 8.26 -6.09
C LYS A 107 -5.25 9.12 -4.84
N ILE A 108 -5.46 8.53 -3.66
CA ILE A 108 -5.48 9.24 -2.38
C ILE A 108 -4.09 9.84 -2.08
N GLU A 109 -3.01 9.08 -2.27
CA GLU A 109 -1.64 9.57 -2.06
C GLU A 109 -1.24 10.70 -3.04
N ALA A 110 -1.79 10.68 -4.26
CA ALA A 110 -1.54 11.71 -5.26
C ALA A 110 -2.45 12.95 -5.12
N ALA A 111 -3.56 12.85 -4.39
CA ALA A 111 -4.51 13.95 -4.22
C ALA A 111 -3.90 15.04 -3.32
N PRO A 112 -3.99 16.33 -3.71
CA PRO A 112 -3.65 17.42 -2.81
C PRO A 112 -4.52 17.32 -1.55
N THR A 113 -3.93 17.56 -0.38
CA THR A 113 -4.67 17.59 0.89
C THR A 113 -5.64 18.78 0.87
N HIS A 114 -6.85 18.58 0.36
CA HIS A 114 -7.91 19.55 0.47
C HIS A 114 -8.53 19.43 1.87
N LEU A 115 -8.27 20.41 2.73
CA LEU A 115 -9.01 20.58 3.97
C LEU A 115 -10.42 21.07 3.62
N LEU A 116 -11.31 20.15 3.30
CA LEU A 116 -12.75 20.41 3.12
C LEU A 116 -13.36 20.65 4.51
N ASN A 117 -13.29 21.90 4.98
CA ASN A 117 -13.74 22.30 6.30
C ASN A 117 -15.20 22.81 6.29
N GLU A 118 -16.07 22.13 5.55
CA GLU A 118 -17.48 22.48 5.40
C GLU A 118 -18.33 21.72 6.42
N LYS A 119 -19.36 22.38 6.97
CA LYS A 119 -20.35 21.71 7.82
C LYS A 119 -21.18 20.76 6.97
N VAL A 120 -21.18 19.48 7.32
CA VAL A 120 -21.97 18.43 6.65
C VAL A 120 -23.10 17.92 7.54
N ASP A 121 -24.26 17.65 6.94
CA ASP A 121 -25.41 17.04 7.62
C ASP A 121 -25.25 15.51 7.64
N VAL A 122 -24.59 15.00 8.69
CA VAL A 122 -24.36 13.57 8.89
C VAL A 122 -25.69 12.77 8.93
N PRO A 123 -26.76 13.22 9.63
CA PRO A 123 -28.06 12.56 9.58
C PRO A 123 -28.63 12.39 8.17
N MET A 124 -28.50 13.40 7.30
CA MET A 124 -28.96 13.31 5.91
C MET A 124 -28.15 12.27 5.12
N MET A 125 -26.81 12.28 5.25
CA MET A 125 -25.95 11.31 4.56
C MET A 125 -26.25 9.87 4.97
N LEU A 126 -26.50 9.62 6.26
CA LEU A 126 -26.85 8.29 6.76
C LEU A 126 -28.16 7.77 6.14
N ARG A 127 -29.16 8.63 5.93
CA ARG A 127 -30.42 8.25 5.26
C ARG A 127 -30.21 7.90 3.79
N VAL A 128 -29.28 8.55 3.10
CA VAL A 128 -28.93 8.23 1.71
C VAL A 128 -28.32 6.83 1.63
N VAL A 129 -27.35 6.53 2.49
CA VAL A 129 -26.71 5.21 2.55
C VAL A 129 -27.72 4.11 2.90
N GLU A 130 -28.62 4.36 3.86
CA GLU A 130 -29.68 3.42 4.21
C GLU A 130 -30.59 3.09 3.00
N ARG A 131 -30.89 4.09 2.16
CA ARG A 131 -31.72 3.90 0.97
C ARG A 131 -31.01 3.08 -0.10
N GLU A 132 -29.70 3.30 -0.32
CA GLU A 132 -28.92 2.51 -1.29
C GLU A 132 -28.77 1.04 -0.87
N LEU A 133 -28.63 0.74 0.43
CA LEU A 133 -28.51 -0.64 0.92
C LEU A 133 -29.82 -1.44 0.87
N ARG A 134 -30.96 -0.77 0.65
CA ARG A 134 -32.28 -1.41 0.51
C ARG A 134 -32.67 -1.66 -0.96
N LEU A 135 -31.85 -1.25 -1.91
CA LEU A 135 -31.98 -1.53 -3.35
C LEU A 135 -31.16 -2.77 -3.73
#